data_AF-A0A5K1EVQ9-F1
#
_entry.id   AF-A0A5K1EVQ9-F1
#
_cell.length_a   1.000
_cell.length_b   1.000
_cell.length_c   1.000
_cell.angle_alpha   90.00
_cell.angle_beta   90.00
_cell.angle_gamma   90.00
#
_symmetry.space_group_name_H-M   'P 1'
#
loop_
_entity.id
_entity.type
_entity.pdbx_description
1 polymer ?
#
loop_
_entity_poly.entity_id
_entity_poly.type
_entity_poly.pdbx_seq_one_letter_code
_entity_poly.pdbx_strand_id
1 'polypeptide(L)' 'CPMSDIDRFKSGELPLSLPAAGYKSCLIRGLVEGKQLCQQDAVAYLDSAATFPL' A
#
# COMPACT_ATOMS: atom_id res chain seq x y z
N CYS A 1 -12.75 3.24 -10.25
CA CYS A 1 -11.42 3.49 -10.84
C CYS A 1 -11.52 3.18 -12.33
N PRO A 2 -11.45 4.17 -13.23
CA PRO A 2 -11.40 3.92 -14.67
C PRO A 2 -10.08 3.24 -15.06
N MET A 3 -10.08 2.43 -16.12
CA MET A 3 -8.88 1.72 -16.58
C MET A 3 -7.73 2.67 -16.91
N SER A 4 -8.05 3.88 -17.39
CA SER A 4 -7.08 4.95 -17.63
C SER A 4 -6.28 5.32 -16.39
N ASP A 5 -6.87 5.27 -15.20
CA ASP A 5 -6.14 5.56 -13.96
C ASP A 5 -5.19 4.40 -13.56
N ILE A 6 -5.50 3.17 -13.98
CA ILE A 6 -4.60 2.03 -13.79
C ILE A 6 -3.38 2.16 -14.71
N ASP A 7 -3.59 2.53 -15.97
CA ASP A 7 -2.50 2.72 -16.94
C ASP A 7 -1.60 3.89 -16.54
N ARG A 8 -2.19 4.99 -16.05
CA ARG A 8 -1.48 6.15 -15.52
C ARG A 8 -0.72 5.85 -14.22
N PHE A 9 -1.21 4.91 -13.41
CA PHE A 9 -0.50 4.44 -12.23
C PHE A 9 0.72 3.61 -12.62
N LYS A 10 0.57 2.69 -13.56
CA LYS A 10 1.68 1.87 -14.09
C LYS A 10 2.74 2.71 -14.80
N SER A 11 2.34 3.76 -15.51
CA SER A 11 3.27 4.67 -16.19
C SER A 11 3.99 5.63 -15.23
N GLY A 12 3.59 5.69 -13.96
CA GLY A 12 4.12 6.63 -12.98
C GLY A 12 3.60 8.07 -13.14
N GLU A 13 2.62 8.31 -14.01
CA GLU A 13 1.96 9.62 -14.13
C GLU A 13 1.09 9.98 -12.92
N LEU A 14 0.51 8.97 -12.26
CA LEU A 14 -0.21 9.15 -11.01
C LEU A 14 0.78 9.10 -9.83
N PRO A 15 0.81 10.13 -8.98
CA PRO A 15 1.66 10.10 -7.79
C PRO A 15 1.19 8.98 -6.86
N LEU A 16 2.16 8.20 -6.38
CA LEU A 16 1.92 7.25 -5.30
C LEU A 16 1.51 8.03 -4.06
N SER A 17 0.31 7.73 -3.55
CA SER A 17 -0.14 8.28 -2.28
C SER A 17 -0.11 7.18 -1.23
N LEU A 18 0.45 7.51 -0.06
CA LEU A 18 0.33 6.64 1.09
C LEU A 18 -1.15 6.44 1.43
N PRO A 19 -1.54 5.24 1.86
CA PRO A 19 -2.89 5.03 2.36
C PRO A 19 -3.14 5.98 3.55
N ALA A 20 -4.37 6.47 3.69
CA ALA A 20 -4.76 7.27 4.84
C ALA A 20 -4.38 6.55 6.15
N ALA A 21 -3.92 7.30 7.15
CA ALA A 21 -3.34 6.71 8.37
C ALA A 21 -4.24 5.66 9.03
N GLY A 22 -5.55 5.92 9.12
CA GLY A 22 -6.52 4.96 9.65
C GLY A 22 -6.62 3.67 8.83
N TYR A 23 -6.55 3.78 7.49
CA TYR A 23 -6.56 2.60 6.62
C TYR A 23 -5.24 1.83 6.70
N LYS A 24 -4.09 2.54 6.79
CA LYS A 24 -2.79 1.92 7.04
C LYS A 24 -2.81 1.10 8.34
N SER A 25 -3.38 1.63 9.42
CA SER A 25 -3.53 0.89 10.69
C SER A 25 -4.40 -0.35 10.55
N CYS A 26 -5.50 -0.30 9.80
CA CYS A 26 -6.34 -1.46 9.53
C CYS A 26 -5.58 -2.57 8.77
N LEU A 27 -4.78 -2.19 7.77
CA LEU A 27 -3.96 -3.13 6.99
C LEU A 27 -2.89 -3.81 7.87
N ILE A 28 -2.17 -3.02 8.68
CA ILE A 28 -1.18 -3.56 9.62
C ILE A 28 -1.84 -4.57 10.56
N ARG A 29 -2.99 -4.22 11.14
CA ARG A 29 -3.73 -5.10 12.03
C ARG A 29 -4.12 -6.41 11.34
N GLY A 30 -4.68 -6.35 10.13
CA GLY A 30 -5.07 -7.53 9.37
C GLY A 30 -3.88 -8.45 9.02
N LEU A 31 -2.73 -7.87 8.65
CA LEU A 31 -1.51 -8.63 8.33
C LEU A 31 -0.95 -9.35 9.55
N VAL A 32 -0.97 -8.70 10.72
CA VAL A 32 -0.48 -9.27 11.98
C VAL A 32 -1.44 -10.32 12.54
N GLU A 33 -2.73 -10.00 12.66
CA GLU A 33 -3.75 -10.93 13.16
C GLU A 33 -3.92 -12.14 12.25
N GLY A 34 -3.81 -11.93 10.92
CA GLY A 34 -3.80 -12.99 9.91
C GLY A 34 -2.51 -13.81 9.86
N LYS A 35 -1.54 -13.56 10.75
CA LYS A 35 -0.22 -14.22 10.83
C LYS A 35 0.55 -14.22 9.52
N GLN A 36 0.32 -13.23 8.66
CA GLN A 36 1.03 -13.08 7.38
C GLN A 36 2.41 -12.47 7.60
N LEU A 37 2.50 -11.47 8.47
CA LEU A 37 3.71 -10.71 8.77
C LEU A 37 3.76 -10.36 10.26
N CYS A 38 4.95 -10.12 10.79
CA CYS A 38 5.08 -9.48 12.09
C CYS A 38 4.80 -7.96 11.98
N GLN A 39 4.58 -7.27 13.10
CA GLN A 39 4.20 -5.86 13.09
C GLN A 39 5.22 -4.97 12.36
N GLN A 40 6.51 -5.20 12.57
CA GLN A 40 7.58 -4.42 11.93
C GLN A 40 7.61 -4.65 10.42
N ASP A 41 7.48 -5.91 9.99
CA ASP A 41 7.46 -6.28 8.58
C ASP A 41 6.21 -5.74 7.87
N ALA A 42 5.05 -5.73 8.53
CA ALA A 42 3.82 -5.18 7.97
C ALA A 42 3.93 -3.66 7.73
N VAL A 43 4.58 -2.93 8.65
CA VAL A 43 4.85 -1.50 8.48
C VAL A 43 5.81 -1.27 7.33
N ALA A 44 6.95 -1.97 7.32
CA ALA A 44 7.97 -1.85 6.28
C ALA A 44 7.42 -2.20 4.89
N TYR A 45 6.60 -3.25 4.79
CA TYR A 45 5.93 -3.66 3.56
C TYR A 45 5.06 -2.52 3.01
N LEU A 46 4.18 -1.94 3.83
CA LEU A 46 3.29 -0.87 3.39
C LEU A 46 4.03 0.42 3.05
N ASP A 47 5.10 0.74 3.76
CA ASP A 47 5.94 1.90 3.46
C ASP A 47 6.70 1.72 2.14
N SER A 48 7.19 0.51 1.85
CA SER A 48 7.84 0.20 0.57
C SER A 48 6.85 0.13 -0.61
N ALA A 49 5.62 -0.32 -0.37
CA ALA A 49 4.58 -0.37 -1.39
C ALA A 49 4.19 1.03 -1.91
N ALA A 50 4.38 2.07 -1.11
CA ALA A 50 4.11 3.45 -1.49
C ALA A 50 5.23 4.10 -2.31
N THR A 51 6.34 3.39 -2.56
CA THR A 51 7.50 3.92 -3.30
C THR A 51 7.69 3.35 -4.69
N PHE A 52 6.98 2.28 -5.07
CA PHE A 52 7.12 1.65 -6.39
C PHE A 52 5.79 1.61 -7.14
N PRO A 53 5.71 2.20 -8.37
CA PRO A 53 4.59 1.92 -9.26
C PRO A 53 4.63 0.46 -9.69
N LEU A 54 3.44 -0.13 -9.92
CA LEU A 54 3.24 -1.56 -10.22
C LEU A 54 3.81 -1.98 -11.59
#